data_AF-A0A3C2E1L4-F1
#
_entry.id   AF-A0A3C2E1L4-F1
#
_cell.length_a   1.000
_cell.length_b   1.000
_cell.length_c   1.000
_cell.angle_alpha   90.00
_cell.angle_beta   90.00
_cell.angle_gamma   90.00
#
_symmetry.space_group_name_H-M   'P 1'
#
loop_
_entity.id
_entity.type
_entity.pdbx_description
1 polymer ?
#
loop_
_entity_poly.entity_id
_entity_poly.type
_entity_poly.pdbx_seq_one_letter_code
_entity_poly.pdbx_strand_id
1 'polypeptide(L)'
;QLNTQLAQLTDELSLSRGENQRLTTEMTALRATLSSVEAERDELSDQLVVVLGQLDDTQATLVEAEDLNAQQVDQLTALNLQAQALRDQIAELSALLDAAEAREAELDSQIVNLGERLNAALAGRVAELARYRSEFFGRLREILGNRTGISIVGDRFVFESDVIFPSGSAAISSEG
;
A
#
# COMPACT_ATOMS: atom_id res chain seq x y z
N GLN A 1 -85.22 63.27 65.91
CA GLN A 1 -85.01 63.20 64.45
C GLN A 1 -83.60 63.63 64.04
N LEU A 2 -83.12 64.83 64.44
CA LEU A 2 -81.74 65.25 64.13
C LEU A 2 -80.66 64.36 64.77
N ASN A 3 -80.80 63.98 66.04
CA ASN A 3 -79.85 63.05 66.69
C ASN A 3 -79.84 61.64 66.08
N THR A 4 -80.97 61.17 65.53
CA THR A 4 -81.03 59.86 64.86
C THR A 4 -80.40 59.91 63.48
N GLN A 5 -80.56 61.01 62.74
CA GLN A 5 -79.87 61.23 61.45
C GLN A 5 -78.36 61.41 61.62
N LEU A 6 -77.92 62.13 62.67
CA LEU A 6 -76.49 62.24 63.02
C LEU A 6 -75.87 60.88 63.38
N ALA A 7 -76.59 60.03 64.11
CA ALA A 7 -76.15 58.68 64.42
C ALA A 7 -76.02 57.81 63.17
N GLN A 8 -77.02 57.84 62.27
CA GLN A 8 -76.98 57.11 60.99
C GLN A 8 -75.82 57.57 60.09
N LEU A 9 -75.61 58.88 59.96
CA LEU A 9 -74.47 59.44 59.21
C LEU A 9 -73.12 59.05 59.83
N THR A 10 -73.06 58.93 61.16
CA THR A 10 -71.84 58.50 61.86
C THR A 10 -71.54 57.02 61.61
N ASP A 11 -72.57 56.17 61.62
CA ASP A 11 -72.45 54.74 61.31
C ASP A 11 -72.06 54.51 59.83
N GLU A 12 -72.69 55.22 58.89
CA GLU A 12 -72.33 55.17 57.46
C GLU A 12 -70.90 55.65 57.22
N LEU A 13 -70.48 56.73 57.90
CA LEU A 13 -69.11 57.23 57.81
C LEU A 13 -68.10 56.23 58.39
N SER A 14 -68.45 55.55 59.49
CA SER A 14 -67.62 54.49 60.07
C SER A 14 -67.49 53.29 59.14
N LEU A 15 -68.59 52.87 58.51
CA LEU A 15 -68.61 51.79 57.53
C LEU A 15 -67.73 52.15 56.31
N SER A 16 -67.92 53.34 55.76
CA SER A 16 -67.14 53.85 54.62
C SER A 16 -65.65 53.98 54.92
N ARG A 17 -65.29 54.37 56.15
CA ARG A 17 -63.89 54.37 56.61
C ARG A 17 -63.32 52.96 56.70
N GLY A 18 -64.10 52.00 57.20
CA GLY A 18 -63.71 50.59 57.23
C GLY A 18 -63.50 49.99 55.84
N GLU A 19 -64.40 50.29 54.89
CA GLU A 19 -64.24 49.87 53.49
C GLU A 19 -63.04 50.50 52.81
N ASN A 20 -62.80 51.80 53.00
CA ASN A 20 -61.59 52.46 52.48
C ASN A 20 -60.31 51.83 53.05
N GLN A 21 -60.31 51.48 54.34
CA GLN A 21 -59.17 50.82 54.96
C GLN A 21 -58.95 49.42 54.37
N ARG A 22 -60.02 48.63 54.17
CA ARG A 22 -59.95 47.31 53.51
C ARG A 22 -59.43 47.41 52.08
N LEU A 23 -59.98 48.32 51.27
CA LEU A 23 -59.54 48.55 49.89
C LEU A 23 -58.09 49.00 49.83
N THR A 24 -57.64 49.82 50.79
CA THR A 24 -56.23 50.22 50.89
C THR A 24 -55.34 49.02 51.16
N THR A 25 -55.73 48.13 52.10
CA THR A 25 -55.00 46.89 52.38
C THR A 25 -54.95 45.96 51.16
N GLU A 26 -56.08 45.76 50.47
CA GLU A 26 -56.14 44.94 49.25
C GLU A 26 -55.28 45.52 48.13
N MET A 27 -55.31 46.84 47.93
CA MET A 27 -54.47 47.52 46.94
C MET A 27 -52.98 47.36 47.27
N THR A 28 -52.59 47.43 48.54
CA THR A 28 -51.19 47.19 48.93
C THR A 28 -50.76 45.74 48.70
N ALA A 29 -51.64 44.77 48.99
CA ALA A 29 -51.37 43.36 48.74
C ALA A 29 -51.24 43.08 47.22
N LEU A 30 -52.17 43.59 46.41
CA LEU A 30 -52.14 43.43 44.96
C LEU A 30 -50.88 44.06 44.33
N ARG A 31 -50.44 45.23 44.82
CA ARG A 31 -49.20 45.87 44.37
C ARG A 31 -47.97 45.02 44.70
N ALA A 32 -47.93 44.41 45.88
CA ALA A 32 -46.86 43.50 46.26
C ALA A 32 -46.84 42.25 45.37
N THR A 33 -48.00 41.65 45.10
CA THR A 33 -48.12 40.51 44.19
C THR A 33 -47.72 40.86 42.76
N LEU A 34 -48.16 42.01 42.23
CA LEU A 34 -47.78 42.46 40.89
C LEU A 34 -46.26 42.62 40.78
N SER A 35 -45.63 43.26 41.76
CA SER A 35 -44.17 43.41 41.81
C SER A 35 -43.44 42.06 41.85
N SER A 36 -43.98 41.07 42.55
CA SER A 36 -43.41 39.70 42.59
C SER A 36 -43.50 39.03 41.22
N VAL A 37 -44.66 39.10 40.56
CA VAL A 37 -44.89 38.48 39.24
C VAL A 37 -44.05 39.18 38.16
N GLU A 38 -43.88 40.50 38.24
CA GLU A 38 -42.99 41.23 37.33
C GLU A 38 -41.53 40.79 37.49
N ALA A 39 -41.06 40.60 38.73
CA ALA A 39 -39.72 40.09 38.98
C ALA A 39 -39.52 38.66 38.45
N GLU A 40 -40.50 37.76 38.66
CA GLU A 40 -40.46 36.39 38.12
C GLU A 40 -40.49 36.38 36.58
N ARG A 41 -41.29 37.26 35.96
CA ARG A 41 -41.32 37.41 34.49
C ARG A 41 -39.96 37.86 33.97
N ASP A 42 -39.34 38.83 34.62
CA ASP A 42 -38.05 39.36 34.19
C ASP A 42 -36.95 38.29 34.32
N GLU A 43 -36.96 37.51 35.42
CA GLU A 43 -36.06 36.37 35.59
C GLU A 43 -36.27 35.28 34.51
N LEU A 44 -37.52 34.91 34.22
CA LEU A 44 -37.83 33.95 33.16
C LEU A 44 -37.42 34.47 31.77
N SER A 45 -37.56 35.78 31.53
CA SER A 45 -37.11 36.42 30.30
C SER A 45 -35.60 36.33 30.16
N ASP A 46 -34.85 36.58 31.23
CA ASP A 46 -33.38 36.45 31.23
C ASP A 46 -32.94 35.00 31.00
N GLN A 47 -33.60 34.03 31.64
CA GLN A 47 -33.34 32.60 31.42
C GLN A 47 -33.61 32.20 29.97
N LEU A 48 -34.68 32.71 29.35
CA LEU A 48 -35.01 32.42 27.95
C LEU A 48 -33.93 32.91 27.00
N VAL A 49 -33.37 34.11 27.24
CA VAL A 49 -32.25 34.65 26.45
C VAL A 49 -31.03 33.73 26.53
N VAL A 50 -30.71 33.22 27.73
CA VAL A 50 -29.59 32.28 27.92
C VAL A 50 -29.82 30.96 27.16
N VAL A 51 -31.02 30.39 27.26
CA VAL A 51 -31.35 29.12 26.57
C VAL A 51 -31.33 29.29 25.06
N LEU A 52 -31.82 30.41 24.54
CA LEU A 52 -31.77 30.72 23.11
C LEU A 52 -30.32 30.82 22.62
N GLY A 53 -29.44 31.49 23.39
CA GLY A 53 -28.01 31.54 23.06
C GLY A 53 -27.36 30.15 23.05
N GLN A 54 -27.66 29.31 24.04
CA GLN A 54 -27.17 27.93 24.08
C GLN A 54 -27.68 27.09 22.91
N LEU A 55 -28.93 27.30 22.48
CA LEU A 55 -29.51 26.60 21.33
C LEU A 55 -28.79 27.01 20.04
N ASP A 56 -28.55 28.30 19.84
CA ASP A 56 -27.81 28.81 18.68
C ASP A 56 -26.38 28.27 18.64
N ASP A 57 -25.68 28.25 19.78
CA ASP A 57 -24.35 27.66 19.89
C ASP A 57 -24.37 26.16 19.56
N THR A 58 -25.34 25.42 20.11
CA THR A 58 -25.48 23.97 19.87
C THR A 58 -25.78 23.70 18.39
N GLN A 59 -26.67 24.49 17.78
CA GLN A 59 -27.01 24.42 16.36
C GLN A 59 -25.77 24.66 15.49
N ALA A 60 -24.95 25.67 15.83
CA ALA A 60 -23.71 25.96 15.12
C ALA A 60 -22.71 24.80 15.20
N THR A 61 -22.51 24.23 16.39
CA THR A 61 -21.62 23.07 16.57
C THR A 61 -22.12 21.82 15.86
N LEU A 62 -23.45 21.63 15.76
CA LEU A 62 -24.04 20.50 15.05
C LEU A 62 -23.77 20.60 13.54
N VAL A 63 -23.97 21.78 12.95
CA VAL A 63 -23.68 22.01 11.52
C VAL A 63 -22.19 21.78 11.23
N GLU A 64 -21.29 22.29 12.08
CA GLU A 64 -19.86 22.05 11.93
C GLU A 64 -19.51 20.56 12.02
N ALA A 65 -20.14 19.82 12.94
CA ALA A 65 -19.94 18.38 13.07
C ALA A 65 -20.48 17.60 11.86
N GLU A 66 -21.62 18.01 11.30
CA GLU A 66 -22.20 17.41 10.09
C GLU A 66 -21.30 17.64 8.86
N ASP A 67 -20.78 18.86 8.69
CA ASP A 67 -19.86 19.20 7.60
C ASP A 67 -18.56 18.39 7.70
N LEU A 68 -18.00 18.25 8.91
CA LEU A 68 -16.80 17.44 9.14
C LEU A 68 -17.07 15.96 8.84
N ASN A 69 -18.24 15.45 9.23
CA ASN A 69 -18.64 14.08 8.94
C ASN A 69 -18.77 13.85 7.43
N ALA A 70 -19.42 14.76 6.71
CA ALA A 70 -19.54 14.70 5.26
C ALA A 70 -18.15 14.65 4.58
N GLN A 71 -17.22 15.51 5.01
CA GLN A 71 -15.83 15.49 4.52
C GLN A 71 -15.12 14.16 4.82
N GLN A 72 -15.34 13.58 6.00
CA GLN A 72 -14.76 12.27 6.36
C GLN A 72 -15.32 11.14 5.48
N VAL A 73 -16.63 11.16 5.20
CA VAL A 73 -17.27 10.19 4.29
C VAL A 73 -16.69 10.29 2.88
N ASP A 74 -16.48 11.51 2.38
CA ASP A 74 -15.84 11.73 1.07
C ASP A 74 -14.39 11.21 1.05
N GLN A 75 -13.61 11.48 2.10
CA GLN A 75 -12.24 10.96 2.24
C GLN A 75 -12.21 9.43 2.27
N LEU A 76 -13.11 8.79 3.03
CA LEU A 76 -13.21 7.33 3.08
C LEU A 76 -13.57 6.74 1.73
N THR A 77 -14.49 7.38 1.00
CA THR A 77 -14.88 6.96 -0.34
C THR A 77 -13.70 7.04 -1.31
N ALA A 78 -12.96 8.15 -1.29
CA ALA A 78 -11.76 8.33 -2.12
C ALA A 78 -10.66 7.30 -1.79
N LEU A 79 -10.41 7.05 -0.50
CA LEU A 79 -9.45 6.04 -0.04
C LEU A 79 -9.87 4.63 -0.45
N ASN A 80 -11.16 4.30 -0.41
CA ASN A 80 -11.66 3.01 -0.85
C ASN A 80 -11.41 2.78 -2.35
N LEU A 81 -11.72 3.80 -3.18
CA LEU A 81 -11.44 3.77 -4.61
C LEU A 81 -9.93 3.61 -4.90
N GLN A 82 -9.08 4.34 -4.18
CA GLN A 82 -7.63 4.21 -4.30
C GLN A 82 -7.14 2.81 -3.90
N ALA A 83 -7.66 2.26 -2.80
CA ALA A 83 -7.30 0.92 -2.35
C ALA A 83 -7.74 -0.16 -3.36
N GLN A 84 -8.89 0.01 -4.01
CA GLN A 84 -9.32 -0.86 -5.09
C GLN A 84 -8.38 -0.77 -6.29
N ALA A 85 -8.05 0.45 -6.75
CA ALA A 85 -7.11 0.65 -7.86
C ALA A 85 -5.73 0.04 -7.57
N LEU A 86 -5.23 0.15 -6.34
CA LEU A 86 -3.97 -0.48 -5.94
C LEU A 86 -4.05 -2.01 -5.93
N ARG A 87 -5.18 -2.60 -5.51
CA ARG A 87 -5.37 -4.07 -5.59
C ARG A 87 -5.40 -4.55 -7.03
N ASP A 88 -6.04 -3.81 -7.92
CA ASP A 88 -6.08 -4.14 -9.35
C ASP A 88 -4.68 -4.07 -9.96
N GLN A 89 -3.90 -3.03 -9.63
CA GLN A 89 -2.49 -2.91 -10.06
C GLN A 89 -1.63 -4.06 -9.52
N ILE A 90 -1.80 -4.46 -8.26
CA ILE A 90 -1.07 -5.60 -7.69
C ILE A 90 -1.45 -6.89 -8.41
N ALA A 91 -2.74 -7.12 -8.70
CA ALA A 91 -3.18 -8.31 -9.42
C ALA A 91 -2.61 -8.37 -10.84
N GLU A 92 -2.55 -7.24 -11.54
CA GLU A 92 -1.91 -7.14 -12.86
C GLU A 92 -0.40 -7.45 -12.79
N LEU A 93 0.31 -6.86 -11.82
CA LEU A 93 1.75 -7.10 -11.63
C LEU A 93 2.02 -8.58 -11.27
N SER A 94 1.20 -9.19 -10.42
CA SER A 94 1.31 -10.62 -10.12
C SER A 94 1.11 -11.48 -11.36
N ALA A 95 0.10 -11.18 -12.19
CA ALA A 95 -0.13 -11.93 -13.43
C ALA A 95 1.04 -11.77 -14.42
N LEU A 96 1.64 -10.57 -14.51
CA LEU A 96 2.83 -10.33 -15.33
C LEU A 96 4.05 -11.09 -14.80
N LEU A 97 4.22 -11.15 -13.48
CA LEU A 97 5.29 -11.90 -12.84
C LEU A 97 5.15 -13.40 -13.11
N ASP A 98 3.96 -13.98 -12.90
CA ASP A 98 3.68 -15.39 -13.17
C ASP A 98 3.98 -15.75 -14.64
N ALA A 99 3.62 -14.87 -15.58
CA ALA A 99 3.91 -15.05 -16.99
C ALA A 99 5.42 -14.98 -17.30
N ALA A 100 6.16 -14.10 -16.62
CA ALA A 100 7.61 -14.00 -16.75
C ALA A 100 8.31 -15.25 -16.21
N GLU A 101 7.90 -15.74 -15.03
CA GLU A 101 8.44 -16.96 -14.42
C GLU A 101 8.16 -18.21 -15.29
N ALA A 102 6.95 -18.33 -15.84
CA ALA A 102 6.63 -19.41 -16.79
C ALA A 102 7.51 -19.35 -18.05
N ARG A 103 7.81 -18.13 -18.53
CA ARG A 103 8.68 -17.94 -19.69
C ARG A 103 10.13 -18.30 -19.37
N GLU A 104 10.61 -17.96 -18.19
CA GLU A 104 11.95 -18.31 -17.70
C GLU A 104 12.12 -19.83 -17.63
N ALA A 105 11.16 -20.54 -17.01
CA ALA A 105 11.18 -21.99 -16.93
C ALA A 105 11.23 -22.69 -18.30
N GLU A 106 10.51 -22.16 -19.29
CA GLU A 106 10.55 -22.66 -20.67
C GLU A 106 11.91 -22.42 -21.32
N LEU A 107 12.50 -21.22 -21.15
CA LEU A 107 13.82 -20.91 -21.68
C LEU A 107 14.91 -21.78 -21.05
N ASP A 108 14.84 -22.05 -19.75
CA ASP A 108 15.77 -22.93 -19.05
C ASP A 108 15.69 -24.36 -19.59
N SER A 109 14.49 -24.89 -19.81
CA SER A 109 14.30 -26.21 -20.44
C SER A 109 14.93 -26.26 -21.84
N GLN A 110 14.73 -25.21 -22.64
CA GLN A 110 15.35 -25.10 -23.96
C GLN A 110 16.87 -25.07 -23.87
N ILE A 111 17.46 -24.31 -22.93
CA ILE A 111 18.91 -24.24 -22.73
C ILE A 111 19.47 -25.62 -22.40
N VAL A 112 18.82 -26.36 -21.48
CA VAL A 112 19.23 -27.73 -21.14
C VAL A 112 19.19 -28.64 -22.36
N ASN A 113 18.09 -28.62 -23.12
CA ASN A 113 17.96 -29.45 -24.33
C ASN A 113 19.01 -29.09 -25.40
N LEU A 114 19.27 -27.81 -25.62
CA LEU A 114 20.29 -27.34 -26.55
C LEU A 114 21.69 -27.77 -26.09
N GLY A 115 21.96 -27.72 -24.79
CA GLY A 115 23.20 -28.20 -24.19
C GLY A 115 23.42 -29.70 -24.41
N GLU A 116 22.39 -30.52 -24.19
CA GLU A 116 22.44 -31.96 -24.47
C GLU A 116 22.69 -32.27 -25.96
N ARG A 117 21.97 -31.58 -26.86
CA ARG A 117 22.14 -31.74 -28.31
C ARG A 117 23.52 -31.32 -28.77
N LEU A 118 24.06 -30.23 -28.23
CA LEU A 118 25.41 -29.76 -28.52
C LEU A 118 26.44 -30.79 -28.04
N ASN A 119 26.31 -31.30 -26.82
CA ASN A 119 27.21 -32.32 -26.28
C ASN A 119 27.16 -33.62 -27.09
N ALA A 120 25.97 -34.08 -27.50
CA ALA A 120 25.83 -35.24 -28.35
C ALA A 120 26.49 -35.04 -29.73
N ALA A 121 26.29 -33.86 -30.35
CA ALA A 121 26.93 -33.52 -31.62
C ALA A 121 28.46 -33.46 -31.50
N LEU A 122 28.98 -32.87 -30.41
CA LEU A 122 30.42 -32.84 -30.12
C LEU A 122 30.99 -34.24 -29.93
N ALA A 123 30.32 -35.11 -29.17
CA ALA A 123 30.73 -36.50 -28.99
C ALA A 123 30.77 -37.26 -30.33
N GLY A 124 29.77 -37.05 -31.19
CA GLY A 124 29.76 -37.59 -32.55
C GLY A 124 30.97 -37.13 -33.38
N ARG A 125 31.31 -35.83 -33.36
CA ARG A 125 32.49 -35.29 -34.05
C ARG A 125 33.80 -35.83 -33.50
N VAL A 126 33.93 -35.96 -32.18
CA VAL A 126 35.11 -36.55 -31.56
C VAL A 126 35.27 -38.02 -31.97
N ALA A 127 34.17 -38.78 -32.01
CA ALA A 127 34.19 -40.17 -32.47
C ALA A 127 34.55 -40.29 -33.96
N GLU A 128 34.01 -39.42 -34.83
CA GLU A 128 34.38 -39.34 -36.24
C GLU A 128 35.88 -39.06 -36.42
N LEU A 129 36.41 -38.06 -35.71
CA LEU A 129 37.83 -37.70 -35.74
C LEU A 129 38.71 -38.85 -35.23
N ALA A 130 38.30 -39.53 -34.16
CA ALA A 130 39.01 -40.69 -33.63
C ALA A 130 39.06 -41.83 -34.65
N ARG A 131 37.94 -42.11 -35.35
CA ARG A 131 37.89 -43.12 -36.42
C ARG A 131 38.79 -42.75 -37.59
N TYR A 132 38.72 -41.51 -38.08
CA TYR A 132 39.59 -41.04 -39.16
C TYR A 132 41.07 -41.13 -38.79
N ARG A 133 41.43 -40.77 -37.55
CA ARG A 133 42.80 -40.92 -37.03
C ARG A 133 43.24 -42.38 -37.05
N SER A 134 42.40 -43.31 -36.60
CA SER A 134 42.70 -44.75 -36.62
C SER A 134 42.83 -45.32 -38.04
N GLU A 135 41.93 -44.98 -38.96
CA GLU A 135 42.02 -45.39 -40.37
C GLU A 135 43.28 -44.82 -41.04
N PHE A 136 43.61 -43.55 -40.76
CA PHE A 136 44.82 -42.91 -41.25
C PHE A 136 46.09 -43.63 -40.76
N PHE A 137 46.19 -43.91 -39.46
CA PHE A 137 47.32 -44.65 -38.90
C PHE A 137 47.42 -46.08 -39.45
N GLY A 138 46.29 -46.76 -39.69
CA GLY A 138 46.25 -48.08 -40.33
C GLY A 138 46.87 -48.04 -41.72
N ARG A 139 46.41 -47.12 -42.58
CA ARG A 139 46.96 -46.92 -43.93
C ARG A 139 48.44 -46.54 -43.90
N LEU A 140 48.83 -45.66 -42.98
CA LEU A 140 50.21 -45.21 -42.85
C LEU A 140 51.14 -46.34 -42.40
N ARG A 141 50.66 -47.23 -41.52
CA ARG A 141 51.37 -48.45 -41.12
C ARG A 141 51.56 -49.44 -42.26
N GLU A 142 50.56 -49.63 -43.12
CA GLU A 142 50.67 -50.50 -44.30
C GLU A 142 51.76 -49.99 -45.28
N ILE A 143 51.85 -48.68 -45.46
CA ILE A 143 52.84 -48.05 -46.35
C ILE A 143 54.25 -48.09 -45.73
N LEU A 144 54.39 -47.79 -44.44
CA LEU A 144 55.69 -47.64 -43.77
C LEU A 144 56.24 -48.93 -43.14
N GLY A 145 55.41 -49.95 -42.92
CA GLY A 145 55.79 -51.20 -42.24
C GLY A 145 56.77 -52.09 -43.01
N ASN A 146 56.93 -51.86 -44.32
CA ASN A 146 57.90 -52.58 -45.16
C ASN A 146 59.26 -51.87 -45.28
N ARG A 147 59.49 -50.79 -44.51
CA ARG A 147 60.73 -50.00 -44.54
C ARG A 147 61.60 -50.32 -43.32
N THR A 148 62.84 -50.73 -43.54
CA THR A 148 63.84 -50.99 -42.48
C THR A 148 64.27 -49.68 -41.82
N GLY A 149 64.29 -49.62 -40.47
CA GLY A 149 64.69 -48.44 -39.67
C GLY A 149 63.55 -47.62 -39.04
N ILE A 150 62.28 -48.08 -39.14
CA ILE A 150 61.12 -47.43 -38.51
C ILE A 150 60.49 -48.38 -37.49
N SER A 151 60.36 -47.93 -36.23
CA SER A 151 59.70 -48.66 -35.15
C SER A 151 58.41 -47.95 -34.72
N ILE A 152 57.37 -48.71 -34.37
CA ILE A 152 56.05 -48.17 -34.02
C ILE A 152 55.81 -48.34 -32.51
N VAL A 153 55.56 -47.23 -31.82
CA VAL A 153 55.25 -47.22 -30.38
C VAL A 153 53.93 -46.51 -30.15
N GLY A 154 52.87 -47.27 -29.85
CA GLY A 154 51.52 -46.73 -29.74
C GLY A 154 50.99 -46.23 -31.10
N ASP A 155 50.65 -44.95 -31.18
CA ASP A 155 50.18 -44.25 -32.39
C ASP A 155 51.28 -43.41 -33.07
N ARG A 156 52.55 -43.56 -32.66
CA ARG A 156 53.66 -42.73 -33.17
C ARG A 156 54.71 -43.57 -33.88
N PHE A 157 55.22 -43.02 -34.98
CA PHE A 157 56.36 -43.57 -35.71
C PHE A 157 57.64 -43.01 -35.11
N VAL A 158 58.49 -43.89 -34.59
CA VAL A 158 59.81 -43.56 -34.07
C VAL A 158 60.83 -44.04 -35.09
N PHE A 159 61.56 -43.10 -35.65
CA PHE A 159 62.69 -43.42 -36.51
C PHE A 159 63.86 -43.83 -35.61
N GLU A 160 64.44 -45.01 -35.86
CA GLU A 160 65.68 -45.40 -35.18
C GLU A 160 66.72 -44.36 -35.57
N SER A 161 67.07 -43.50 -34.61
CA SER A 161 68.08 -42.46 -34.80
C SER A 161 69.44 -43.13 -34.71
N ASP A 162 69.80 -43.87 -35.75
CA ASP A 162 71.19 -44.22 -36.00
C ASP A 162 71.92 -42.93 -36.39
N VAL A 163 72.51 -42.32 -35.36
CA VAL A 163 73.83 -41.67 -35.35
C VAL A 163 74.19 -40.89 -36.61
N ILE A 164 73.82 -39.61 -36.66
CA ILE A 164 74.59 -38.61 -37.43
C ILE A 164 74.77 -37.33 -36.60
N PHE A 165 75.58 -37.42 -35.54
CA PHE A 165 76.32 -36.25 -35.06
C PHE A 165 77.72 -36.70 -34.63
N PRO A 166 78.77 -36.50 -35.46
CA PRO A 166 80.11 -36.42 -34.90
C PRO A 166 80.17 -35.15 -34.05
N SER A 167 80.67 -35.26 -32.81
CA SER A 167 80.89 -34.11 -31.94
C SER A 167 81.78 -33.07 -32.65
N GLY A 168 81.22 -31.89 -32.95
CA GLY A 168 81.99 -30.70 -33.34
C GLY A 168 82.33 -30.55 -34.84
N SER A 169 81.34 -30.45 -35.73
CA SER A 169 81.54 -29.77 -37.02
C SER A 169 80.32 -28.95 -37.45
N ALA A 170 80.57 -27.71 -37.87
CA ALA A 170 79.59 -26.74 -38.35
C ALA A 170 79.57 -26.71 -39.88
N ALA A 171 79.23 -27.84 -40.50
CA ALA A 171 79.05 -27.93 -41.94
C ALA A 171 77.79 -28.73 -42.26
N ILE A 172 76.77 -28.01 -42.73
CA ILE A 172 75.57 -28.58 -43.36
C ILE A 172 76.01 -29.25 -44.67
N SER A 173 75.69 -30.52 -44.85
CA SER A 173 75.92 -31.25 -46.10
C SER A 173 74.99 -30.75 -47.21
N SER A 174 75.47 -30.76 -48.44
CA SER A 174 74.82 -30.17 -49.62
C SER A 174 73.63 -30.96 -50.20
N GLU A 175 72.97 -31.78 -49.38
CA GLU A 175 71.70 -32.43 -49.70
C GLU A 175 70.75 -32.27 -48.51
N GLY A 176 70.40 -31.02 -48.18
CA GLY A 176 69.27 -30.66 -47.32
C GLY A 176 69.47 -30.88 -45.82
#